data_AF-A0A497PXD0-F1
#
_entry.id   AF-A0A497PXD0-F1
#
_cell.length_a   1.000
_cell.length_b   1.000
_cell.length_c   1.000
_cell.angle_alpha   90.00
_cell.angle_beta   90.00
_cell.angle_gamma   90.00
#
_symmetry.space_group_name_H-M   'P 1'
#
loop_
_entity.id
_entity.type
_entity.pdbx_description
1 polymer ?
#
loop_
_entity_poly.entity_id
_entity_poly.type
_entity_poly.pdbx_seq_one_letter_code
_entity_poly.pdbx_strand_id
1 'polypeptide(L)'
;MIRMQQFLEAIQKTIEVYNGIDGNRYPAWKVTIGFYLALQIVDAYLFKTQGLRPTAHGKSSPPGKRSPDKSKRNDLIWLYCHEKYAEYITLYKLSRKSRYRPEYYHPNVRGNPTAKVEELLEKAFLPMRTALQAS
;
A
#
# COMPACT_ATOMS: atom_id res chain seq x y z
N MET A 1 -4.22 -11.25 20.63
CA MET A 1 -4.45 -11.72 19.25
C MET A 1 -5.57 -11.00 18.48
N ILE A 2 -6.57 -10.40 19.14
CA ILE A 2 -7.71 -9.68 18.50
C ILE A 2 -7.30 -8.66 17.42
N ARG A 3 -6.14 -8.00 17.56
CA ARG A 3 -5.71 -6.93 16.64
C ARG A 3 -5.17 -7.42 15.29
N MET A 4 -4.56 -8.61 15.23
CA MET A 4 -4.07 -9.15 13.95
C MET A 4 -5.25 -9.59 13.08
N GLN A 5 -6.26 -10.18 13.69
CA GLN A 5 -7.52 -10.55 13.03
C GLN A 5 -8.19 -9.33 12.36
N GLN A 6 -8.21 -8.18 13.05
CA GLN A 6 -8.73 -6.93 12.47
C GLN A 6 -7.98 -6.47 11.22
N PHE A 7 -6.64 -6.64 11.18
CA PHE A 7 -5.87 -6.36 9.97
C PHE A 7 -6.23 -7.31 8.83
N LEU A 8 -6.32 -8.61 9.11
CA LEU A 8 -6.66 -9.61 8.09
C LEU A 8 -8.06 -9.38 7.51
N GLU A 9 -9.03 -9.05 8.35
CA GLU A 9 -10.39 -8.69 7.91
C GLU A 9 -10.41 -7.42 7.06
N ALA A 10 -9.64 -6.40 7.44
CA ALA A 10 -9.54 -5.17 6.65
C ALA A 10 -8.90 -5.41 5.27
N ILE A 11 -7.84 -6.24 5.22
CA ILE A 11 -7.19 -6.66 3.98
C ILE A 11 -8.19 -7.41 3.10
N GLN A 12 -8.92 -8.38 3.66
CA GLN A 12 -9.90 -9.18 2.92
C GLN A 12 -11.01 -8.31 2.32
N LYS A 13 -11.62 -7.42 3.12
CA LYS A 13 -12.62 -6.47 2.62
C LYS A 13 -12.08 -5.57 1.51
N THR A 14 -10.82 -5.14 1.63
CA THR A 14 -10.19 -4.29 0.61
C THR A 14 -9.91 -5.06 -0.68
N ILE A 15 -9.58 -6.36 -0.60
CA ILE A 15 -9.46 -7.25 -1.77
C ILE A 15 -10.81 -7.37 -2.49
N GLU A 16 -11.91 -7.58 -1.75
CA GLU A 16 -13.25 -7.67 -2.32
C GLU A 16 -13.64 -6.39 -3.07
N VAL A 17 -13.44 -5.23 -2.43
CA VAL A 17 -13.66 -3.93 -3.07
C VAL A 17 -12.76 -3.75 -4.29
N TYR A 18 -11.47 -4.09 -4.16
CA TYR A 18 -10.52 -3.98 -5.26
C TYR A 18 -10.95 -4.81 -6.46
N ASN A 19 -11.33 -6.07 -6.26
CA ASN A 19 -11.75 -6.98 -7.31
C ASN A 19 -13.10 -6.60 -7.94
N GLY A 20 -14.01 -6.00 -7.16
CA GLY A 20 -15.29 -5.50 -7.66
C GLY A 20 -15.18 -4.23 -8.53
N ILE A 21 -14.05 -3.53 -8.52
CA ILE A 21 -13.84 -2.37 -9.37
C ILE A 21 -13.41 -2.82 -10.78
N ASP A 22 -14.22 -2.45 -11.77
CA ASP A 22 -13.83 -2.51 -13.19
C ASP A 22 -12.71 -1.49 -13.45
N GLY A 23 -11.50 -1.99 -13.72
CA GLY A 23 -10.32 -1.19 -13.98
C GLY A 23 -10.34 -0.41 -15.29
N ASN A 24 -11.19 -0.79 -16.25
CA ASN A 24 -11.37 -0.07 -17.51
C ASN A 24 -12.33 1.10 -17.34
N ARG A 25 -13.40 0.89 -16.57
CA ARG A 25 -14.41 1.92 -16.32
C ARG A 25 -14.01 2.90 -15.22
N TYR A 26 -13.31 2.43 -14.19
CA TYR A 26 -12.92 3.22 -13.01
C TYR A 26 -11.44 3.07 -12.65
N PRO A 27 -10.51 3.39 -13.56
CA PRO A 27 -9.08 3.17 -13.35
C PRO A 27 -8.53 3.99 -12.17
N ALA A 28 -9.04 5.20 -11.93
CA ALA A 28 -8.69 6.04 -10.78
C ALA A 28 -8.96 5.37 -9.43
N TRP A 29 -10.14 4.76 -9.30
CA TRP A 29 -10.54 4.04 -8.11
C TRP A 29 -9.74 2.75 -7.96
N LYS A 30 -9.56 1.99 -9.06
CA LYS A 30 -8.78 0.75 -9.04
C LYS A 30 -7.36 0.99 -8.54
N VAL A 31 -6.66 2.00 -9.08
CA VAL A 31 -5.30 2.38 -8.64
C VAL A 31 -5.28 2.85 -7.19
N THR A 32 -6.28 3.65 -6.79
CA THR A 32 -6.36 4.18 -5.42
C THR A 32 -6.56 3.08 -4.39
N ILE A 33 -7.52 2.17 -4.62
CA ILE A 33 -7.79 1.04 -3.73
C ILE A 33 -6.61 0.06 -3.72
N GLY A 34 -5.96 -0.17 -4.86
CA GLY A 34 -4.76 -1.02 -4.90
C GLY A 34 -3.62 -0.49 -4.04
N PHE A 35 -3.40 0.83 -4.01
CA PHE A 35 -2.46 1.43 -3.06
C PHE A 35 -2.87 1.23 -1.60
N TYR A 36 -4.16 1.40 -1.26
CA TYR A 36 -4.64 1.16 0.11
C TYR A 36 -4.51 -0.30 0.54
N LEU A 37 -4.71 -1.24 -0.38
CA LEU A 37 -4.47 -2.66 -0.12
C LEU A 37 -3.01 -2.93 0.23
N ALA A 38 -2.07 -2.44 -0.58
CA ALA A 38 -0.63 -2.57 -0.29
C ALA A 38 -0.28 -1.96 1.08
N LEU A 39 -0.86 -0.81 1.39
CA LEU A 39 -0.64 -0.11 2.66
C LEU A 39 -1.14 -0.92 3.86
N GLN A 40 -2.31 -1.55 3.77
CA GLN A 40 -2.82 -2.43 4.84
C GLN A 40 -1.97 -3.69 5.02
N ILE A 41 -1.50 -4.30 3.92
CA ILE A 41 -0.60 -5.46 3.96
C ILE A 41 0.69 -5.11 4.69
N VAL A 42 1.29 -3.96 4.36
CA VAL A 42 2.52 -3.49 4.99
C VAL A 42 2.32 -3.15 6.47
N ASP A 43 1.23 -2.46 6.81
CA ASP A 43 0.92 -2.13 8.21
C ASP A 43 0.74 -3.42 9.05
N ALA A 44 0.05 -4.42 8.50
CA ALA A 44 -0.14 -5.71 9.13
C ALA A 44 1.18 -6.50 9.27
N TYR A 45 2.04 -6.44 8.25
CA TYR A 45 3.36 -7.09 8.26
C TYR A 45 4.31 -6.48 9.30
N LEU A 46 4.35 -5.15 9.38
CA LEU A 46 5.10 -4.42 10.41
C LEU A 46 4.58 -4.75 11.82
N PHE A 47 3.26 -4.86 11.98
CA PHE A 47 2.67 -5.25 13.25
C PHE A 47 3.05 -6.68 13.65
N LYS A 48 2.98 -7.63 12.70
CA LYS A 48 3.33 -9.04 12.95
C LYS A 48 4.81 -9.25 13.27
N THR A 49 5.69 -8.59 12.52
CA THR A 49 7.15 -8.85 12.59
C THR A 49 7.86 -7.97 13.62
N GLN A 50 7.40 -6.74 13.84
CA GLN A 50 8.08 -5.77 14.69
C GLN A 50 7.22 -5.28 15.87
N GLY A 51 5.95 -5.70 15.97
CA GLY A 51 5.02 -5.16 16.95
C GLY A 51 4.66 -3.68 16.73
N LEU A 52 5.02 -3.11 15.57
CA LEU A 52 4.87 -1.69 15.27
C LEU A 52 3.52 -1.38 14.65
N ARG A 53 2.87 -0.34 15.15
CA ARG A 53 1.63 0.21 14.56
C ARG A 53 1.93 1.58 13.98
N PRO A 54 1.94 1.77 12.64
CA PRO A 54 2.08 3.09 12.05
C PRO A 54 0.92 3.98 12.50
N THR A 55 1.21 5.01 13.31
CA THR A 55 0.20 5.74 14.11
C THR A 55 -0.44 6.94 13.40
N ALA A 56 0.15 7.51 12.33
CA ALA A 56 -0.48 8.63 11.62
C ALA A 56 0.16 8.95 10.26
N HIS A 57 -0.62 9.61 9.38
CA HIS A 57 -0.14 10.37 8.22
C HIS A 57 0.58 11.68 8.68
N GLY A 58 1.74 11.57 9.32
CA GLY A 58 2.55 12.74 9.72
C GLY A 58 3.62 13.14 8.68
N LYS A 59 4.04 14.42 8.65
CA LYS A 59 5.14 14.96 7.81
C LYS A 59 6.50 14.33 8.16
N SER A 60 7.20 13.59 7.28
CA SER A 60 8.46 12.85 7.55
C SER A 60 9.43 13.49 8.55
N SER A 61 10.06 12.72 9.43
CA SER A 61 11.08 13.26 10.33
C SER A 61 12.38 13.54 9.53
N PRO A 62 13.13 14.61 9.85
CA PRO A 62 14.42 14.86 9.22
C PRO A 62 15.36 13.64 9.38
N PRO A 63 16.28 13.41 8.41
CA PRO A 63 17.31 12.39 8.54
C PRO A 63 18.03 12.52 9.89
N GLY A 64 18.21 11.42 10.63
CA GLY A 64 18.92 11.39 11.91
C GLY A 64 18.09 11.63 13.19
N LYS A 65 16.81 12.04 13.09
CA LYS A 65 15.91 12.21 14.26
C LYS A 65 14.72 11.24 14.25
N ARG A 66 14.98 9.93 14.14
CA ARG A 66 13.93 8.89 14.09
C ARG A 66 13.79 8.21 15.43
N SER A 67 12.71 8.50 16.16
CA SER A 67 12.26 7.66 17.28
C SER A 67 11.26 6.63 16.73
N PRO A 68 11.42 5.32 17.01
CA PRO A 68 10.50 4.27 16.54
C PRO A 68 9.04 4.55 16.89
N ASP A 69 8.82 5.16 18.05
CA ASP A 69 7.49 5.43 18.60
C ASP A 69 6.78 6.65 17.97
N LYS A 70 7.52 7.48 17.22
CA LYS A 70 7.01 8.65 16.46
C LYS A 70 7.31 8.56 14.96
N SER A 71 7.73 7.39 14.50
CA SER A 71 8.13 7.17 13.10
C SER A 71 6.91 7.12 12.20
N LYS A 72 6.96 7.86 11.09
CA LYS A 72 5.86 7.88 10.12
C LYS A 72 5.90 6.61 9.29
N ARG A 73 4.75 6.24 8.70
CA ARG A 73 4.62 5.02 7.91
C ARG A 73 5.75 4.86 6.89
N ASN A 74 6.09 5.90 6.12
CA ASN A 74 7.18 5.83 5.15
C ASN A 74 8.55 5.56 5.78
N ASP A 75 8.82 6.10 6.97
CA ASP A 75 10.08 5.86 7.68
C ASP A 75 10.14 4.40 8.18
N LEU A 76 9.01 3.87 8.65
CA LEU A 76 8.90 2.47 9.07
C LEU A 76 9.09 1.51 7.90
N ILE A 77 8.47 1.79 6.75
CA ILE A 77 8.64 0.97 5.55
C ILE A 77 10.10 1.02 5.07
N TRP A 78 10.71 2.21 5.07
CA TRP A 78 12.12 2.33 4.70
C TRP A 78 13.05 1.52 5.61
N LEU A 79 12.79 1.51 6.92
CA LEU A 79 13.64 0.86 7.90
C LEU A 79 13.44 -0.66 7.96
N TYR A 80 12.21 -1.14 7.82
CA TYR A 80 11.85 -2.54 8.11
C TYR A 80 11.34 -3.33 6.89
N CYS A 81 11.06 -2.66 5.78
CA CYS A 81 10.64 -3.26 4.51
C CYS A 81 11.38 -2.57 3.35
N HIS A 82 12.69 -2.33 3.52
CA HIS A 82 13.50 -1.54 2.61
C HIS A 82 13.41 -2.06 1.16
N GLU A 83 13.44 -3.38 1.02
CA GLU A 83 13.34 -4.13 -0.23
C GLU A 83 11.99 -3.96 -0.95
N LYS A 84 10.98 -3.38 -0.30
CA LYS A 84 9.65 -3.05 -0.87
C LYS A 84 9.39 -1.55 -0.98
N TYR A 85 10.33 -0.72 -0.53
CA TYR A 85 10.11 0.73 -0.44
C TYR A 85 9.93 1.38 -1.81
N ALA A 86 10.67 0.94 -2.82
CA ALA A 86 10.59 1.49 -4.18
C ALA A 86 9.21 1.24 -4.80
N GLU A 87 8.68 0.04 -4.65
CA GLU A 87 7.34 -0.37 -5.11
C GLU A 87 6.25 0.38 -4.35
N TYR A 88 6.40 0.49 -3.02
CA TYR A 88 5.50 1.27 -2.19
C TYR A 88 5.42 2.74 -2.64
N ILE A 89 6.57 3.41 -2.83
CA ILE A 89 6.62 4.79 -3.30
C ILE A 89 6.05 4.93 -4.71
N THR A 90 6.24 3.93 -5.57
CA THR A 90 5.64 3.90 -6.91
C THR A 90 4.11 3.87 -6.81
N LEU A 91 3.54 2.96 -6.01
CA LEU A 91 2.09 2.90 -5.79
C LEU A 91 1.54 4.19 -5.18
N TYR A 92 2.24 4.79 -4.22
CA TYR A 92 1.85 6.07 -3.62
C TYR A 92 1.80 7.19 -4.66
N LYS A 93 2.84 7.30 -5.51
CA LYS A 93 2.90 8.30 -6.58
C LYS A 93 1.79 8.08 -7.62
N LEU A 94 1.53 6.83 -8.01
CA LEU A 94 0.43 6.46 -8.89
C LEU A 94 -0.90 6.90 -8.29
N SER A 95 -1.25 6.42 -7.10
CA SER A 95 -2.48 6.79 -6.37
C SER A 95 -2.67 8.29 -6.20
N ARG A 96 -1.59 9.05 -5.97
CA ARG A 96 -1.66 10.51 -5.94
C ARG A 96 -2.02 11.11 -7.29
N LYS A 97 -1.35 10.71 -8.37
CA LYS A 97 -1.67 11.19 -9.72
C LYS A 97 -3.11 10.84 -10.08
N SER A 98 -3.53 9.62 -9.80
CA SER A 98 -4.88 9.10 -10.02
C SER A 98 -6.00 9.94 -9.41
N ARG A 99 -5.79 10.48 -8.20
CA ARG A 99 -6.82 11.25 -7.47
C ARG A 99 -6.87 12.72 -7.87
N TYR A 100 -5.76 13.30 -8.30
CA TYR A 100 -5.63 14.75 -8.49
C TYR A 100 -5.39 15.16 -9.95
N ARG A 101 -5.27 14.21 -10.87
CA ARG A 101 -5.08 14.47 -12.31
C ARG A 101 -6.01 13.56 -13.13
N PRO A 102 -7.26 13.97 -13.39
CA PRO A 102 -8.21 13.16 -14.15
C PRO A 102 -7.72 12.81 -15.58
N GLU A 103 -6.87 13.67 -16.16
CA GLU A 103 -6.22 13.49 -17.46
C GLU A 103 -5.28 12.26 -17.51
N TYR A 104 -4.87 11.73 -16.36
CA TYR A 104 -3.94 10.61 -16.24
C TYR A 104 -4.49 9.29 -16.83
N TYR A 105 -5.78 9.24 -17.15
CA TYR A 105 -6.47 8.11 -17.77
C TYR A 105 -6.94 8.39 -19.19
N HIS A 106 -6.51 9.52 -19.77
CA HIS A 106 -6.83 9.80 -21.16
C HIS A 106 -6.17 8.74 -22.06
N PRO A 107 -6.84 8.25 -23.11
CA PRO A 107 -6.29 7.26 -24.05
C PRO A 107 -4.93 7.60 -24.67
N ASN A 108 -4.52 8.87 -24.59
CA ASN A 108 -3.28 9.40 -25.17
C ASN A 108 -2.13 9.48 -24.15
N VAL A 109 -2.38 9.19 -22.87
CA VAL A 109 -1.34 9.13 -21.85
C VAL A 109 -0.70 7.74 -21.88
N ARG A 110 0.60 7.69 -22.15
CA ARG A 110 1.37 6.43 -22.19
C ARG A 110 1.33 5.72 -20.83
N GLY A 111 0.96 4.44 -20.87
CA GLY A 111 1.02 3.50 -19.74
C GLY A 111 -0.36 3.09 -19.23
N ASN A 112 -0.47 1.84 -18.78
CA ASN A 112 -1.67 1.34 -18.10
C ASN A 112 -1.40 1.34 -16.58
N PRO A 113 -1.76 2.42 -15.86
CA PRO A 113 -1.50 2.53 -14.42
C PRO A 113 -2.22 1.45 -13.61
N THR A 114 -3.38 0.95 -14.07
CA THR A 114 -4.09 -0.16 -13.45
C THR A 114 -3.27 -1.44 -13.52
N ALA A 115 -2.79 -1.81 -14.70
CA ALA A 115 -1.94 -2.99 -14.89
C ALA A 115 -0.64 -2.89 -14.07
N LYS A 116 -0.05 -1.68 -13.96
CA LYS A 116 1.14 -1.49 -13.13
C LYS A 116 0.87 -1.72 -11.64
N VAL A 117 -0.31 -1.31 -11.15
CA VAL A 117 -0.72 -1.58 -9.76
C VAL A 117 -0.92 -3.07 -9.53
N GLU A 118 -1.59 -3.76 -10.44
CA GLU A 118 -1.79 -5.22 -10.37
C GLU A 118 -0.46 -5.96 -10.32
N GLU A 119 0.47 -5.62 -11.22
CA GLU A 119 1.82 -6.19 -11.25
C GLU A 119 2.54 -6.00 -9.90
N LEU A 120 2.48 -4.78 -9.33
CA LEU A 120 3.16 -4.47 -8.08
C LEU A 120 2.50 -5.19 -6.89
N LEU A 121 1.17 -5.29 -6.86
CA LEU A 121 0.45 -6.04 -5.83
C LEU A 121 0.84 -7.53 -5.86
N GLU A 122 0.89 -8.13 -7.04
CA GLU A 122 1.22 -9.54 -7.22
C GLU A 122 2.69 -9.83 -6.92
N LYS A 123 3.64 -9.04 -7.46
CA LYS A 123 5.06 -9.34 -7.29
C LYS A 123 5.61 -8.91 -5.93
N ALA A 124 5.20 -7.76 -5.41
CA ALA A 124 5.83 -7.16 -4.24
C ALA A 124 5.08 -7.46 -2.93
N PHE A 125 3.74 -7.46 -2.95
CA PHE A 125 2.93 -7.47 -1.73
C PHE A 125 2.20 -8.80 -1.47
N LEU A 126 1.92 -9.61 -2.50
CA LEU A 126 1.37 -10.95 -2.33
C LEU A 126 2.25 -11.83 -1.44
N PRO A 127 3.59 -11.88 -1.57
CA PRO A 127 4.42 -12.68 -0.67
C PRO A 127 4.29 -12.26 0.80
N MET A 128 4.20 -10.96 1.06
CA MET A 128 3.99 -10.44 2.42
C MET A 128 2.64 -10.87 2.97
N ARG A 129 1.58 -10.80 2.15
CA ARG A 129 0.24 -11.25 2.52
C ARG A 129 0.21 -12.74 2.84
N THR A 130 0.83 -13.58 2.00
CA THR A 130 0.92 -15.03 2.24
C THR A 130 1.64 -15.31 3.56
N ALA A 131 2.72 -14.58 3.86
CA ALA A 131 3.43 -14.70 5.14
C ALA A 131 2.57 -14.29 6.35
N LEU A 132 1.57 -13.42 6.17
CA LEU A 132 0.63 -13.08 7.25
C LEU A 132 -0.30 -14.24 7.61
N GLN A 133 -0.71 -15.05 6.61
CA GLN A 133 -1.69 -16.13 6.75
C GLN A 133 -1.09 -17.47 7.21
N ALA A 134 0.21 -17.67 7.07
CA ALA A 134 0.89 -18.93 7.41
C ALA A 134 1.19 -19.11 8.92
N SER A 135 0.39 -18.54 9.83
CA SER A 135 0.65 -18.59 11.29
C SER A 135 -0.61 -18.78 12.10
#